data_AF-A0A966I9X5-F1
#
_entry.id   AF-A0A966I9X5-F1
#
_cell.length_a   1.000
_cell.length_b   1.000
_cell.length_c   1.000
_cell.angle_alpha   90.00
_cell.angle_beta   90.00
_cell.angle_gamma   90.00
#
_symmetry.space_group_name_H-M   'P 1'
#
loop_
_entity.id
_entity.type
_entity.pdbx_description
1 polymer ?
#
loop_
_entity_poly.entity_id
_entity_poly.type
_entity_poly.pdbx_seq_one_letter_code
_entity_poly.pdbx_strand_id
1 'polypeptide(L)'
;MQQKMMLFTPTVGVIYGLWFFLAPNSYWSVMTVPTDLISDLASAQLQNTGLALLVIAYVLIATRKYVTLENISEFMMIHAVGWAIFAVGGLYLIFSSGDPIGNNPFFYQALIFLVIGAGFYAKRN
;
A
#
# COMPACT_ATOMS: atom_id res chain seq x y z
N MET A 1 4.29 0.79 -21.85
CA MET A 1 3.39 0.20 -20.81
C MET A 1 3.86 0.57 -19.41
N GLN A 2 5.15 0.43 -19.09
CA GLN A 2 5.73 0.78 -17.79
C GLN A 2 5.39 2.21 -17.32
N GLN A 3 5.46 3.21 -18.20
CA GLN A 3 5.11 4.60 -17.85
C GLN A 3 3.68 4.78 -17.33
N LYS A 4 2.73 3.95 -17.80
CA LYS A 4 1.36 3.94 -17.29
C LYS A 4 1.28 3.17 -15.97
N MET A 5 2.02 2.06 -15.84
CA MET A 5 2.08 1.28 -14.60
C MET A 5 2.69 2.09 -13.44
N MET A 6 3.67 2.95 -13.70
CA MET A 6 4.24 3.83 -12.68
C MET A 6 3.25 4.85 -12.12
N LEU A 7 2.13 5.10 -12.79
CA LEU A 7 1.05 5.93 -12.22
C LEU A 7 0.19 5.16 -11.22
N PHE A 8 0.26 3.83 -11.21
CA PHE A 8 -0.55 3.02 -10.31
C PHE A 8 -0.25 3.31 -8.85
N THR A 9 1.02 3.23 -8.42
CA THR A 9 1.40 3.48 -7.03
C THR A 9 0.99 4.86 -6.52
N PRO A 10 1.28 5.98 -7.21
CA PRO A 10 0.81 7.29 -6.74
C PRO A 10 -0.72 7.40 -6.75
N THR A 11 -1.43 6.84 -7.73
CA THR A 11 -2.91 6.85 -7.73
C THR A 11 -3.48 6.09 -6.53
N VAL A 12 -2.97 4.90 -6.24
CA VAL A 12 -3.37 4.11 -5.08
C VAL A 12 -3.00 4.83 -3.79
N GLY A 13 -1.82 5.44 -3.71
CA GLY A 13 -1.38 6.26 -2.59
C GLY A 13 -2.30 7.45 -2.31
N VAL A 14 -2.81 8.11 -3.34
CA VAL A 14 -3.82 9.18 -3.19
C VAL A 14 -5.15 8.62 -2.67
N ILE A 15 -5.66 7.56 -3.29
CA ILE A 15 -6.97 6.98 -2.93
C ILE A 15 -6.97 6.49 -1.49
N TYR A 16 -6.02 5.61 -1.14
CA TYR A 16 -5.92 5.06 0.22
C TYR A 16 -5.43 6.10 1.22
N GLY A 17 -4.57 7.03 0.80
CA GLY A 17 -4.12 8.14 1.64
C GLY A 17 -5.28 9.03 2.10
N LEU A 18 -6.14 9.45 1.16
CA LEU A 18 -7.35 10.22 1.49
C LEU A 18 -8.34 9.38 2.30
N TRP A 19 -8.53 8.12 1.95
CA TRP A 19 -9.46 7.25 2.67
C TRP A 19 -9.06 7.05 4.13
N PHE A 20 -7.80 6.72 4.39
CA PHE A 20 -7.29 6.47 5.75
C PHE A 20 -7.29 7.75 6.58
N PHE A 21 -6.99 8.90 5.97
CA PHE A 21 -6.94 10.17 6.67
C PHE A 21 -8.34 10.72 7.00
N LEU A 22 -9.26 10.72 6.03
CA LEU A 22 -10.55 11.38 6.15
C LEU A 22 -11.65 10.48 6.71
N ALA A 23 -11.55 9.15 6.51
CA ALA A 23 -12.60 8.21 6.90
C ALA A 23 -12.04 6.89 7.47
N PRO A 24 -11.17 6.92 8.50
CA PRO A 24 -10.52 5.73 9.07
C PRO A 24 -11.53 4.67 9.54
N ASN A 25 -12.65 5.08 10.16
CA ASN A 25 -13.68 4.15 10.64
C ASN A 25 -14.34 3.34 9.51
N SER A 26 -14.49 3.94 8.33
CA SER A 26 -15.03 3.21 7.18
C SER A 26 -14.05 2.17 6.64
N TYR A 27 -12.74 2.42 6.73
CA TYR A 27 -11.73 1.42 6.41
C TYR A 27 -11.73 0.27 7.43
N TRP A 28 -11.79 0.57 8.72
CA TRP A 28 -11.89 -0.45 9.76
C TRP A 28 -13.12 -1.34 9.57
N SER A 29 -14.26 -0.75 9.17
CA SER A 29 -15.47 -1.49 8.84
C SER A 29 -15.27 -2.44 7.65
N VAL A 30 -14.59 -2.01 6.58
CA VAL A 30 -14.24 -2.89 5.45
C VAL A 30 -13.30 -4.02 5.88
N MET A 31 -12.39 -3.72 6.81
CA MET A 31 -11.49 -4.71 7.41
C MET A 31 -12.15 -5.55 8.51
N THR A 32 -13.47 -5.47 8.62
CA THR A 32 -14.31 -6.22 9.56
C THR A 32 -13.84 -6.13 11.02
N VAL A 33 -13.20 -5.00 11.39
CA VAL A 33 -12.74 -4.78 12.75
C VAL A 33 -13.95 -4.34 13.60
N PRO A 34 -14.28 -5.05 14.69
CA PRO A 34 -15.35 -4.67 15.60
C PRO A 34 -15.14 -3.27 16.17
N THR A 35 -16.21 -2.46 16.23
CA THR A 35 -16.10 -1.05 16.63
C THR A 35 -15.61 -0.85 18.06
N ASP A 36 -15.88 -1.81 18.94
CA ASP A 36 -15.41 -1.86 20.32
C ASP A 36 -13.90 -2.14 20.45
N LEU A 37 -13.27 -2.68 19.39
CA LEU A 37 -11.82 -2.91 19.33
C LEU A 37 -11.06 -1.76 18.63
N ILE A 38 -11.76 -0.78 18.05
CA ILE A 38 -11.15 0.38 17.41
C ILE A 38 -10.84 1.42 18.49
N SER A 39 -9.57 1.54 18.85
CA SER A 39 -9.10 2.61 19.73
C SER A 39 -8.83 3.92 18.96
N ASP A 40 -8.97 5.06 19.65
CA ASP A 40 -8.60 6.37 19.11
C ASP A 40 -7.13 6.41 18.64
N LEU A 41 -6.24 5.74 19.38
CA LEU A 41 -4.84 5.62 19.00
C LEU A 41 -4.67 4.86 17.68
N ALA A 42 -5.36 3.74 17.49
CA ALA A 42 -5.31 2.97 16.25
C ALA A 42 -5.82 3.80 15.06
N SER A 43 -6.92 4.54 15.24
CA SER A 43 -7.44 5.44 14.21
C SER A 43 -6.49 6.59 13.90
N ALA A 44 -5.85 7.21 14.91
CA ALA A 44 -4.84 8.24 14.69
C ALA A 44 -3.63 7.70 13.91
N GLN A 45 -3.19 6.46 14.19
CA GLN A 45 -2.10 5.82 13.43
C GLN A 45 -2.50 5.50 11.99
N LEU A 46 -3.74 5.08 11.76
CA LEU A 46 -4.25 4.89 10.40
C LEU A 46 -4.28 6.22 9.63
N GLN A 47 -4.73 7.31 10.26
CA GLN A 47 -4.72 8.64 9.66
C GLN A 47 -3.29 9.12 9.35
N ASN A 48 -2.34 8.91 10.26
CA ASN A 48 -0.91 9.19 10.02
C ASN A 48 -0.35 8.39 8.84
N THR A 49 -0.75 7.12 8.73
CA THR A 49 -0.41 6.28 7.58
C THR A 49 -1.02 6.87 6.29
N GLY A 50 -2.26 7.36 6.35
CA GLY A 50 -2.90 8.09 5.25
C GLY A 50 -2.10 9.32 4.80
N LEU A 51 -1.65 10.15 5.74
CA LEU A 51 -0.78 11.30 5.43
C LEU A 51 0.54 10.87 4.79
N ALA A 52 1.19 9.83 5.33
CA ALA A 52 2.43 9.31 4.78
C ALA A 52 2.25 8.83 3.33
N LEU A 53 1.14 8.15 3.03
CA LEU A 53 0.81 7.72 1.66
C LEU A 53 0.61 8.91 0.72
N LEU A 54 -0.02 10.00 1.17
CA LEU A 54 -0.17 11.23 0.39
C LEU A 54 1.18 11.89 0.08
N VAL A 55 2.08 11.94 1.07
CA VAL A 55 3.45 12.45 0.87
C VAL A 55 4.21 11.59 -0.14
N ILE A 56 4.17 10.27 -0.01
CA ILE A 56 4.82 9.34 -0.94
C ILE A 56 4.24 9.52 -2.35
N ALA A 57 2.91 9.59 -2.49
CA ALA A 57 2.27 9.80 -3.78
C ALA A 57 2.70 11.12 -4.43
N TYR A 58 2.76 12.20 -3.66
CA TYR A 58 3.26 13.49 -4.15
C TYR A 58 4.72 13.38 -4.63
N VAL A 59 5.60 12.77 -3.85
CA VAL A 59 7.01 12.59 -4.22
C VAL A 59 7.14 11.78 -5.52
N LEU A 60 6.40 10.67 -5.66
CA LEU A 60 6.42 9.86 -6.88
C LEU A 60 5.90 10.63 -8.11
N ILE A 61 4.86 11.46 -7.94
CA ILE A 61 4.35 12.31 -9.02
C ILE A 61 5.38 13.39 -9.39
N ALA A 62 5.94 14.09 -8.40
CA ALA A 62 6.88 15.18 -8.59
C ALA A 62 8.20 14.72 -9.24
N THR A 63 8.64 13.50 -8.91
CA THR A 63 9.88 12.91 -9.43
C THR A 63 9.70 12.15 -10.75
N ARG A 64 8.46 11.91 -11.20
CA ARG A 64 8.15 11.18 -12.44
C ARG A 64 8.86 11.74 -13.68
N LYS A 65 9.07 13.06 -13.74
CA LYS A 65 9.74 13.73 -14.86
C LYS A 65 11.20 13.30 -15.05
N TYR A 66 11.81 12.68 -14.04
CA TYR A 66 13.18 12.16 -14.09
C TYR A 66 13.25 10.70 -14.55
N VAL A 67 12.10 10.04 -14.80
CA VAL A 67 12.07 8.68 -15.32
C VAL A 67 12.19 8.70 -16.85
N THR A 68 13.25 8.09 -17.35
CA THR A 68 13.59 7.97 -18.77
C THR A 68 13.48 6.51 -19.22
N LEU A 69 13.62 6.25 -20.51
CA LEU A 69 13.62 4.86 -21.02
C LEU A 69 14.83 4.04 -20.52
N GLU A 70 15.92 4.71 -20.12
CA GLU A 70 17.15 4.07 -19.65
C GLU A 70 17.03 3.57 -18.20
N ASN A 71 16.29 4.30 -17.35
CA ASN A 71 16.18 3.99 -15.92
C ASN A 71 14.79 3.44 -15.50
N ILE A 72 13.84 3.33 -16.42
CA ILE A 72 12.47 2.90 -16.10
C ILE A 72 12.41 1.52 -15.46
N SER A 73 13.29 0.59 -15.85
CA SER A 73 13.34 -0.75 -15.25
C SER A 73 13.73 -0.70 -13.77
N GLU A 74 14.65 0.19 -13.40
CA GLU A 74 15.05 0.43 -12.01
C GLU A 74 13.90 1.05 -11.21
N PHE A 75 13.20 2.04 -11.75
CA PHE A 75 12.02 2.62 -11.10
C PHE A 75 10.89 1.58 -10.92
N MET A 76 10.67 0.70 -11.90
CA MET A 76 9.73 -0.41 -11.77
C MET A 76 10.16 -1.38 -10.66
N MET A 77 11.45 -1.65 -10.51
CA MET A 77 11.98 -2.46 -9.41
C MET A 77 11.77 -1.78 -8.04
N ILE A 78 11.97 -0.46 -7.95
CA ILE A 78 11.69 0.30 -6.71
C ILE A 78 10.21 0.15 -6.31
N HIS A 79 9.29 0.26 -7.28
CA HIS A 79 7.86 0.06 -7.02
C HIS A 79 7.57 -1.38 -6.58
N ALA A 80 8.15 -2.38 -7.27
CA ALA A 80 8.00 -3.79 -6.92
C ALA A 80 8.46 -4.06 -5.48
N VAL A 81 9.64 -3.57 -5.10
CA VAL A 81 10.19 -3.72 -3.75
C VAL A 81 9.35 -3.01 -2.71
N GLY A 82 8.88 -1.78 -2.98
CA GLY A 82 8.00 -1.06 -2.06
C GLY A 82 6.72 -1.84 -1.74
N TRP A 83 6.05 -2.39 -2.76
CA TRP A 83 4.88 -3.24 -2.56
C TRP A 83 5.22 -4.56 -1.84
N ALA A 84 6.37 -5.17 -2.13
CA ALA A 84 6.82 -6.37 -1.45
C ALA A 84 7.12 -6.12 0.05
N ILE A 85 7.67 -4.96 0.41
CA ILE A 85 7.89 -4.57 1.81
C ILE A 85 6.56 -4.50 2.56
N PHE A 86 5.54 -3.84 1.98
CA PHE A 86 4.20 -3.80 2.56
C PHE A 86 3.58 -5.19 2.70
N ALA A 87 3.74 -6.04 1.69
CA ALA A 87 3.23 -7.41 1.71
C ALA A 87 3.89 -8.26 2.81
N VAL A 88 5.22 -8.32 2.82
CA VAL A 88 5.98 -9.15 3.77
C VAL A 88 5.82 -8.61 5.20
N GLY A 89 5.86 -7.30 5.39
CA GLY A 89 5.59 -6.68 6.68
C GLY A 89 4.18 -6.97 7.19
N GLY A 90 3.17 -6.85 6.32
CA GLY A 90 1.78 -7.19 6.67
C GLY A 90 1.62 -8.66 7.06
N LEU A 91 2.20 -9.57 6.27
CA LEU A 91 2.20 -11.00 6.60
C LEU A 91 2.88 -11.26 7.94
N TYR A 92 4.05 -10.68 8.17
CA TYR A 92 4.76 -10.81 9.45
C TYR A 92 3.89 -10.39 10.64
N LEU A 93 3.19 -9.24 10.54
CA LEU A 93 2.32 -8.76 11.61
C LEU A 93 1.16 -9.72 11.90
N ILE A 94 0.55 -10.30 10.87
CA ILE A 94 -0.57 -11.24 11.01
C ILE A 94 -0.13 -12.57 11.61
N PHE A 95 0.98 -13.13 11.12
CA PHE A 95 1.53 -14.36 11.70
C PHE A 95 1.96 -14.15 13.16
N SER A 96 2.37 -12.93 13.51
CA SER A 96 2.78 -12.58 14.88
C SER A 96 1.60 -12.31 15.81
N SER A 97 0.42 -11.90 15.29
CA SER A 97 -0.76 -11.67 16.12
C SER A 97 -1.43 -12.96 16.58
N GLY A 98 -1.22 -14.07 15.86
CA GLY A 98 -1.84 -15.36 16.14
C GLY A 98 -3.29 -15.46 15.64
N ASP A 99 -3.78 -14.46 14.90
CA ASP A 99 -5.13 -14.46 14.37
C ASP A 99 -5.33 -15.55 13.30
N PRO A 100 -6.50 -16.21 13.27
CA PRO A 100 -6.83 -17.16 12.20
C PRO A 100 -6.75 -16.51 10.81
N ILE A 101 -5.83 -17.01 9.99
CA ILE A 101 -5.51 -16.45 8.67
C ILE A 101 -6.71 -16.51 7.70
N GLY A 102 -7.49 -17.60 7.76
CA GLY A 102 -8.52 -17.92 6.76
C GLY A 102 -9.67 -16.92 6.66
N ASN A 103 -9.82 -16.01 7.63
CA ASN A 103 -10.86 -14.97 7.62
C ASN A 103 -10.29 -13.58 7.93
N ASN A 104 -8.98 -13.38 7.90
CA ASN A 104 -8.36 -12.11 8.25
C ASN A 104 -8.24 -11.21 6.99
N PRO A 105 -8.98 -10.09 6.87
CA PRO A 105 -8.91 -9.22 5.70
C PRO A 105 -7.52 -8.64 5.43
N PHE A 106 -6.74 -8.41 6.49
CA PHE A 106 -5.37 -7.91 6.37
C PHE A 106 -4.45 -8.93 5.69
N PHE A 107 -4.72 -10.23 5.83
CA PHE A 107 -3.96 -11.28 5.14
C PHE A 107 -4.17 -11.19 3.63
N TYR A 108 -5.42 -11.08 3.20
CA TYR A 108 -5.74 -10.92 1.79
C TYR A 108 -5.20 -9.61 1.22
N GLN A 109 -5.24 -8.52 2.00
CA GLN A 109 -4.61 -7.27 1.62
C GLN A 109 -3.09 -7.43 1.39
N ALA A 110 -2.39 -8.12 2.29
CA ALA A 110 -0.97 -8.38 2.15
C ALA A 110 -0.65 -9.24 0.90
N LEU A 111 -1.50 -10.23 0.58
CA LEU A 111 -1.38 -11.00 -0.67
C LEU A 111 -1.60 -10.13 -1.90
N ILE A 112 -2.58 -9.22 -1.89
CA ILE A 112 -2.81 -8.29 -3.00
C ILE A 112 -1.57 -7.42 -3.23
N PHE A 113 -0.94 -6.91 -2.18
CA PHE A 113 0.31 -6.17 -2.30
C PHE A 113 1.45 -7.00 -2.90
N LEU A 114 1.53 -8.29 -2.55
CA LEU A 114 2.50 -9.20 -3.16
C LEU A 114 2.26 -9.38 -4.66
N VAL A 115 1.00 -9.55 -5.07
CA VAL A 115 0.62 -9.67 -6.49
C VAL A 115 0.96 -8.40 -7.26
N ILE A 116 0.69 -7.23 -6.68
CA ILE A 116 1.05 -5.94 -7.28
C ILE A 116 2.57 -5.85 -7.46
N GLY A 117 3.34 -6.18 -6.41
CA GLY A 117 4.80 -6.19 -6.48
C GLY A 117 5.34 -7.13 -7.56
N ALA A 118 4.80 -8.35 -7.65
CA ALA A 118 5.13 -9.30 -8.71
C ALA A 118 4.78 -8.76 -10.11
N GLY A 119 3.67 -8.05 -10.25
CA GLY A 119 3.28 -7.40 -11.50
C GLY A 119 4.28 -6.34 -11.96
N PHE A 120 4.76 -5.48 -11.04
CA PHE A 120 5.82 -4.51 -11.34
C PHE A 120 7.13 -5.19 -11.73
N TYR A 121 7.53 -6.24 -11.00
CA TYR A 121 8.73 -7.01 -11.29
C TYR A 121 8.67 -7.66 -12.69
N ALA A 122 7.55 -8.32 -13.01
CA ALA A 122 7.38 -9.05 -14.27
C ALA A 122 7.34 -8.12 -15.49
N LYS A 123 6.89 -6.88 -15.32
CA LYS A 123 6.75 -5.88 -16.40
C LYS A 123 7.85 -4.83 -16.42
N ARG A 124 8.95 -5.05 -15.69
CA ARG A 124 10.06 -4.09 -15.61
C ARG A 124 10.85 -3.95 -16.91
N ASN A 125 10.80 -4.95 -17.79
CA ASN A 125 11.50 -5.00 -19.09
C ASN A 125 10.52 -4.84 -20.24
#